data_AF-A0A392PZX3-F1
#
_entry.id   AF-A0A392PZX3-F1
#
_cell.length_a   1.000
_cell.length_b   1.000
_cell.length_c   1.000
_cell.angle_alpha   90.00
_cell.angle_beta   90.00
_cell.angle_gamma   90.00
#
_symmetry.space_group_name_H-M   'P 1'
#
loop_
_entity.id
_entity.type
_entity.pdbx_description
1 polymer ?
#
loop_
_entity_poly.entity_id
_entity_poly.type
_entity_poly.pdbx_seq_one_letter_code
_entity_poly.pdbx_strand_id
1 'polypeptide(L)' 'MWMEKHDVFMVRLNGKNYSAWEFQFPLYVQGKDLWGHVDDTTPAPDKYKDKVEHAKWKTKDA' A
#
# COMPACT_ATOMS: atom_id res chain seq x y z
N MET A 1 -22.92 11.64 2.85
CA MET A 1 -22.09 11.01 3.90
C MET A 1 -20.65 11.37 3.57
N TRP A 2 -20.09 12.36 4.26
CA TRP A 2 -18.72 12.81 4.02
C TRP A 2 -17.79 11.71 4.54
N MET A 3 -17.18 10.94 3.66
CA MET A 3 -15.95 10.26 4.02
C MET A 3 -14.95 11.37 4.26
N GLU A 4 -14.73 11.71 5.52
CA GLU A 4 -13.55 12.45 5.92
C GLU A 4 -12.38 11.75 5.24
N LYS A 5 -11.71 12.46 4.33
CA LYS A 5 -10.41 12.03 3.83
C LYS A 5 -9.52 12.04 5.06
N HIS A 6 -9.43 10.91 5.75
CA HIS A 6 -8.34 10.65 6.65
C HIS A 6 -7.11 10.64 5.75
N ASP A 7 -6.51 11.82 5.61
CA ASP A 7 -5.12 11.97 5.23
C ASP A 7 -4.34 11.31 6.37
N VAL A 8 -4.32 9.97 6.36
CA VAL A 8 -3.56 9.18 7.30
C VAL A 8 -2.13 9.58 7.01
N PHE A 9 -1.60 10.44 7.87
CA PHE A 9 -0.24 10.94 7.79
C PHE A 9 0.67 9.72 7.90
N MET A 10 1.04 9.17 6.76
CA MET A 10 1.75 7.91 6.70
C MET A 10 3.17 8.18 7.21
N VAL A 11 3.52 7.58 8.34
CA VAL A 11 4.89 7.67 8.84
C VAL A 11 5.78 6.95 7.86
N ARG A 12 6.66 7.69 7.18
CA ARG A 12 7.68 7.09 6.32
C ARG A 12 8.70 6.39 7.22
N LEU A 13 8.99 5.12 6.92
CA LEU A 13 10.03 4.38 7.63
C LEU A 13 11.36 5.13 7.53
N ASN A 14 11.99 5.32 8.68
CA ASN A 14 13.34 5.80 8.83
C ASN A 14 14.10 4.89 9.82
N GLY A 15 15.40 5.08 9.95
CA GLY A 15 16.24 4.20 10.79
C GLY A 15 15.91 4.22 12.29
N LYS A 16 15.05 5.13 12.77
CA LYS A 16 14.77 5.33 14.21
C LYS A 16 13.30 5.12 14.58
N ASN A 17 12.39 4.97 13.61
CA ASN A 17 10.94 5.00 13.85
C ASN A 17 10.23 3.67 13.56
N TYR A 18 10.96 2.56 13.52
CA TYR A 18 10.41 1.25 13.15
C TYR A 18 9.13 0.91 13.91
N SER A 19 9.09 1.08 15.24
CA SER A 19 7.89 0.77 16.04
C SER A 19 6.67 1.63 15.67
N ALA A 20 6.86 2.90 15.33
CA ALA A 20 5.76 3.77 14.90
C ALA A 20 5.28 3.39 13.50
N TRP A 21 6.21 3.10 12.60
CA TRP A 21 5.91 2.62 11.24
C TRP A 21 5.17 1.28 11.28
N GLU A 22 5.65 0.31 12.07
CA GLU A 22 5.11 -1.04 12.17
C GLU A 22 3.69 -1.05 12.74
N PHE A 23 3.36 -0.13 13.66
CA PHE A 23 2.00 0.04 14.14
C PHE A 23 1.04 0.61 13.07
N GLN A 24 1.48 1.59 12.27
CA GLN A 24 0.61 2.29 11.32
C GLN A 24 0.52 1.62 9.94
N PHE A 25 1.57 0.92 9.51
CA PHE A 25 1.65 0.32 8.18
C PHE A 25 0.53 -0.69 7.90
N PRO A 26 0.22 -1.66 8.81
CA PRO A 26 -0.86 -2.62 8.58
C PRO A 26 -2.22 -1.93 8.44
N LEU A 27 -2.51 -0.94 9.29
CA LEU A 27 -3.76 -0.18 9.25
C LEU A 27 -3.92 0.57 7.93
N TYR A 28 -2.84 1.18 7.44
CA TYR A 28 -2.85 1.86 6.16
C TYR A 28 -3.09 0.90 4.99
N VAL A 29 -2.37 -0.21 4.95
CA VAL A 29 -2.44 -1.19 3.87
C VAL A 29 -3.82 -1.85 3.82
N GLN A 30 -4.39 -2.20 4.98
CA GLN A 30 -5.75 -2.72 5.09
C GLN A 30 -6.79 -1.68 4.64
N GLY A 31 -6.65 -0.42 5.05
CA GLY A 31 -7.54 0.67 4.61
C GLY A 31 -7.49 0.99 3.11
N LYS A 32 -6.47 0.50 2.39
CA LYS A 32 -6.35 0.62 0.93
C LYS A 32 -6.75 -0.65 0.18
N ASP A 33 -7.21 -1.68 0.88
CA ASP A 33 -7.50 -3.01 0.32
C ASP A 33 -6.27 -3.65 -0.35
N LEU A 34 -5.07 -3.34 0.18
CA LEU A 34 -3.79 -3.81 -0.37
C LEU A 34 -3.17 -4.97 0.43
N TRP A 35 -3.79 -5.37 1.54
CA TRP A 35 -3.22 -6.39 2.44
C TRP A 35 -2.96 -7.72 1.75
N GLY A 36 -3.76 -8.04 0.74
CA GLY A 36 -3.58 -9.23 -0.09
C GLY A 36 -2.20 -9.33 -0.75
N HIS A 37 -1.52 -8.21 -0.99
CA HIS A 37 -0.17 -8.19 -1.55
C HIS A 37 0.94 -8.37 -0.50
N VAL A 38 0.60 -8.22 0.79
CA VAL A 38 1.53 -8.40 1.92
C VAL A 38 1.45 -9.83 2.45
N ASP A 39 0.27 -10.44 2.47
CA ASP A 39 0.06 -11.82 2.92
C ASP A 39 0.12 -12.86 1.78
N ASP A 40 0.57 -12.45 0.60
CA ASP A 40 0.71 -13.26 -0.62
C ASP A 40 -0.60 -13.91 -1.13
N THR A 41 -1.77 -13.49 -0.63
CA THR A 41 -3.07 -13.98 -1.14
C THR A 41 -3.43 -13.36 -2.50
N THR A 42 -2.88 -12.19 -2.82
CA THR A 42 -3.02 -11.48 -4.09
C THR A 42 -1.66 -11.41 -4.78
N PRO A 43 -1.42 -12.23 -5.81
CA PRO A 43 -0.16 -12.22 -6.52
C PRO A 43 0.04 -10.90 -7.28
N ALA A 44 1.29 -10.46 -7.38
CA ALA A 44 1.64 -9.30 -8.19
C ALA A 44 1.29 -9.56 -9.68
N PRO A 45 0.76 -8.56 -10.41
CA PRO A 45 0.42 -8.70 -11.81
C PRO A 45 1.64 -9.06 -12.65
N ASP A 46 1.50 -10.04 -13.55
CA ASP A 46 2.60 -10.47 -14.41
C ASP A 46 2.87 -9.40 -15.48
N LYS A 47 4.13 -8.99 -15.62
CA LYS A 47 4.54 -7.94 -16.57
C LYS A 47 4.24 -8.26 -18.04
N TYR A 48 4.08 -9.54 -18.40
CA TYR A 48 3.85 -9.97 -19.77
C TYR A 48 2.38 -10.28 -20.06
N LYS A 49 1.65 -10.81 -19.07
CA LYS A 49 0.22 -11.14 -19.17
C LYS A 49 -0.68 -9.98 -18.77
N ASP A 50 -0.34 -9.24 -17.72
CA ASP A 50 -1.16 -8.21 -17.09
C ASP A 50 -0.55 -6.81 -17.31
N LYS A 51 -0.21 -6.52 -18.57
CA LYS A 51 0.50 -5.29 -18.95
C LYS A 51 -0.18 -4.00 -18.46
N VAL A 52 -1.51 -3.98 -18.40
CA VAL A 52 -2.31 -2.82 -17.97
C VAL A 52 -2.23 -2.63 -16.45
N GLU A 53 -2.38 -3.69 -15.66
CA GLU A 53 -2.26 -3.63 -14.20
C GLU A 53 -0.82 -3.38 -13.76
N HIS A 54 0.15 -3.99 -14.45
CA HIS A 54 1.57 -3.73 -14.26
C HIS A 54 1.94 -2.27 -14.56
N ALA A 55 1.38 -1.68 -15.62
CA ALA A 55 1.57 -0.26 -15.94
C ALA A 55 0.97 0.68 -14.89
N LYS A 56 -0.15 0.28 -14.27
CA LYS A 56 -0.81 1.03 -13.19
C LYS A 56 0.01 1.04 -11.89
N TRP A 57 0.81 -0.01 -11.65
CA TRP A 57 1.78 -0.04 -10.55
C TRP A 57 2.97 0.89 -10.81
N LYS A 58 3.42 1.01 -12.07
CA LYS A 58 4.51 1.91 -12.47
C LYS A 58 4.16 3.39 -12.40
N THR A 59 2.88 3.74 -12.52
CA THR A 59 2.39 5.13 -12.57
C THR A 59 1.79 5.63 -11.26
N LYS A 60 1.70 4.79 -10.22
CA LYS A 60 1.40 5.27 -8.87
C LYS A 60 2.70 5.78 -8.25
N ASP A 61 2.92 7.08 -8.40
CA ASP A 61 3.99 7.86 -7.80
C ASP A 61 4.35 7.39 -6.39
N ALA A 62 5.64 7.18 -6.18
CA ALA A 62 6.29 6.94 -4.90
C ALA A 62 6.53 8.25 -4.14
#